data_AF-A0A8T5BHN5-F1
#
_entry.id   AF-A0A8T5BHN5-F1
#
_cell.length_a   1.000
_cell.length_b   1.000
_cell.length_c   1.000
_cell.angle_alpha   90.00
_cell.angle_beta   90.00
_cell.angle_gamma   90.00
#
_symmetry.space_group_name_H-M   'P 1'
#
loop_
_entity.id
_entity.type
_entity.pdbx_description
1 polymer ?
#
loop_
_entity_poly.entity_id
_entity_poly.type
_entity_poly.pdbx_seq_one_letter_code
_entity_poly.pdbx_strand_id
1 'polypeptide(L)'
;MSVLTESCINKIDDNDVYTKSCVERKILIELIKFYGKTFNQEKLRFEDVFINAIESKLRETLGDAVVTVIKNYLEKKFSLRLRDAIEKPEEFFIALEKIFGKNIRTLERLILNEIQEKIKI
;
A
#
# COMPACT_ATOMS: atom_id res chain seq x y z
N MET A 1 -13.88 -13.99 -0.57
CA MET A 1 -13.56 -13.43 0.76
C MET A 1 -13.28 -11.95 0.56
N SER A 2 -14.00 -11.06 1.25
CA SER A 2 -13.79 -9.61 1.12
C SER A 2 -12.42 -9.27 1.71
N VAL A 3 -11.60 -8.59 0.91
CA VAL A 3 -10.24 -8.22 1.29
C VAL A 3 -10.26 -6.93 2.10
N LEU A 4 -10.87 -7.02 3.26
CA LEU A 4 -10.77 -6.02 4.30
C LEU A 4 -10.24 -6.81 5.50
N THR A 5 -9.16 -6.34 6.13
CA THR A 5 -8.66 -6.98 7.35
C THR A 5 -9.71 -6.91 8.45
N GLU A 6 -9.59 -7.66 9.55
CA GLU A 6 -10.52 -7.55 10.69
C GLU A 6 -10.68 -6.09 11.18
N SER A 7 -9.63 -5.28 11.03
CA SER A 7 -9.55 -3.82 11.26
C SER A 7 -10.43 -2.97 10.35
N CYS A 8 -10.80 -3.50 9.18
CA CYS A 8 -11.68 -2.89 8.18
C CYS A 8 -13.07 -3.54 8.12
N ILE A 9 -13.24 -4.77 8.63
CA ILE A 9 -14.53 -5.49 8.70
C ILE A 9 -15.31 -5.10 9.96
N ASN A 10 -14.63 -4.96 11.11
CA ASN A 10 -15.28 -4.65 12.38
C ASN A 10 -15.14 -3.16 12.71
N LYS A 11 -16.09 -2.36 12.21
CA LYS A 11 -16.74 -1.19 12.84
C LYS A 11 -17.32 -0.27 11.76
N ILE A 12 -18.56 -0.58 11.36
CA ILE A 12 -19.53 0.45 11.00
C ILE A 12 -20.06 0.95 12.34
N ASP A 13 -19.26 1.77 13.03
CA ASP A 13 -19.67 2.45 14.26
C ASP A 13 -18.99 3.83 14.23
N ASP A 14 -19.81 4.87 14.31
CA ASP A 14 -19.58 6.26 13.89
C ASP A 14 -18.27 6.90 14.39
N ASN A 15 -17.19 6.73 13.63
CA ASN A 15 -16.02 7.61 13.71
C ASN A 15 -15.34 7.75 12.33
N ASP A 16 -15.74 8.82 11.65
CA ASP A 16 -15.45 9.25 10.26
C ASP A 16 -13.99 9.04 9.76
N VAL A 17 -13.00 9.09 10.65
CA VAL A 17 -11.57 8.93 10.31
C VAL A 17 -11.19 7.47 9.98
N TYR A 18 -11.83 6.49 10.61
CA TYR A 18 -11.51 5.08 10.41
C TYR A 18 -12.09 4.54 9.11
N THR A 19 -13.25 5.05 8.70
CA THR A 19 -13.96 4.72 7.46
C THR A 19 -13.20 5.22 6.24
N LYS A 20 -12.70 6.46 6.28
CA LYS A 20 -11.96 7.09 5.18
C LYS A 20 -10.66 6.35 4.81
N SER A 21 -9.91 5.88 5.81
CA SER A 21 -8.67 5.16 5.53
C SER A 21 -8.89 3.75 4.97
N CYS A 22 -9.98 3.06 5.35
CA CYS A 22 -10.34 1.78 4.72
C CYS A 22 -10.69 1.97 3.23
N VAL A 23 -11.26 3.13 2.89
CA VAL A 23 -11.53 3.54 1.50
C VAL A 23 -10.22 3.79 0.75
N GLU A 24 -9.24 4.47 1.34
CA GLU A 24 -7.92 4.72 0.70
C GLU A 24 -7.19 3.43 0.35
N ARG A 25 -7.13 2.45 1.27
CA ARG A 25 -6.54 1.13 0.98
C ARG A 25 -7.28 0.41 -0.14
N LYS A 26 -8.62 0.45 -0.13
CA LYS A 26 -9.44 -0.15 -1.18
C LYS A 26 -9.16 0.49 -2.54
N ILE A 27 -9.07 1.83 -2.60
CA ILE A 27 -8.70 2.57 -3.81
C ILE A 27 -7.31 2.15 -4.30
N LEU A 28 -6.33 2.06 -3.41
CA LEU A 28 -4.99 1.59 -3.78
C LEU A 28 -5.02 0.18 -4.39
N ILE A 29 -5.70 -0.77 -3.75
CA ILE A 29 -5.84 -2.13 -4.27
C ILE A 29 -6.55 -2.14 -5.63
N GLU A 30 -7.60 -1.33 -5.81
CA GLU A 30 -8.32 -1.22 -7.07
C GLU A 30 -7.46 -0.61 -8.18
N LEU A 31 -6.69 0.44 -7.88
CA LEU A 31 -5.72 1.02 -8.82
C LEU A 31 -4.67 0.00 -9.24
N ILE A 32 -4.07 -0.71 -8.28
CA ILE A 32 -3.08 -1.75 -8.57
C ILE A 32 -3.67 -2.84 -9.45
N LYS A 33 -4.89 -3.30 -9.14
CA LYS A 33 -5.58 -4.31 -9.96
C LYS A 33 -5.94 -3.81 -11.35
N PHE A 34 -6.32 -2.55 -11.47
CA PHE A 34 -6.65 -1.92 -12.75
C PHE A 34 -5.41 -1.92 -13.65
N TYR A 35 -4.30 -1.36 -13.18
CA TYR A 35 -3.05 -1.28 -13.94
C TYR A 35 -2.34 -2.63 -14.08
N GLY A 36 -2.50 -3.55 -13.11
CA GLY A 36 -1.94 -4.89 -13.16
C GLY A 36 -2.52 -5.76 -14.28
N LYS A 37 -3.75 -5.46 -14.73
CA LYS A 37 -4.43 -6.11 -15.86
C LYS A 37 -4.09 -5.49 -17.22
N THR A 38 -3.45 -4.33 -17.25
CA THR A 38 -3.08 -3.65 -18.49
C THR A 38 -1.84 -4.32 -19.09
N PHE A 39 -1.89 -4.74 -20.36
CA PHE A 39 -0.76 -5.39 -21.04
C PHE A 39 -0.04 -4.39 -21.98
N ASN A 40 0.66 -3.39 -21.43
CA ASN A 40 1.43 -2.42 -22.21
C ASN A 40 2.46 -1.64 -21.34
N GLN A 41 3.16 -0.68 -21.95
CA GLN A 41 4.12 0.21 -21.29
C GLN A 41 3.53 1.02 -20.12
N GLU A 42 2.20 1.21 -20.07
CA GLU A 42 1.53 1.92 -18.98
C GLU A 42 1.56 1.12 -17.68
N LYS A 43 1.49 -0.22 -17.76
CA LYS A 43 1.66 -1.09 -16.59
C LYS A 43 3.07 -0.96 -16.02
N LEU A 44 4.11 -1.08 -16.85
CA LEU A 44 5.50 -0.94 -16.40
C LEU A 44 5.74 0.44 -15.77
N ARG A 45 5.22 1.50 -16.42
CA ARG A 45 5.27 2.86 -15.88
C ARG A 45 4.54 2.98 -14.53
N PHE A 46 3.36 2.37 -14.40
CA PHE A 46 2.62 2.35 -13.15
C PHE A 46 3.39 1.62 -12.06
N GLU A 47 3.92 0.43 -12.34
CA GLU A 47 4.68 -0.38 -11.40
C GLU A 47 5.89 0.41 -10.85
N ASP A 48 6.67 1.04 -11.73
CA ASP A 48 7.80 1.84 -11.31
C ASP A 48 7.35 3.07 -10.51
N VAL A 49 6.29 3.77 -10.92
CA VAL A 49 5.74 4.91 -10.15
C VAL A 49 5.28 4.46 -8.77
N PHE A 50 4.56 3.35 -8.68
CA PHE A 50 3.99 2.81 -7.45
C PHE A 50 5.09 2.38 -6.47
N ILE A 51 6.07 1.60 -6.94
CA ILE A 51 7.18 1.12 -6.09
C ILE A 51 8.06 2.29 -5.64
N ASN A 52 8.33 3.24 -6.53
CA ASN A 52 9.09 4.43 -6.17
C ASN A 52 8.34 5.31 -5.18
N ALA A 53 7.01 5.46 -5.29
CA ALA A 53 6.21 6.21 -4.32
C ALA A 53 6.26 5.56 -2.93
N ILE A 54 6.10 4.23 -2.86
CA ILE A 54 6.21 3.50 -1.58
C ILE A 54 7.60 3.70 -0.98
N GLU A 55 8.66 3.44 -1.75
CA GLU A 55 10.03 3.54 -1.24
C GLU A 55 10.39 4.97 -0.84
N SER A 56 10.03 5.95 -1.65
CA SER A 56 10.25 7.38 -1.39
C SER A 56 9.55 7.81 -0.10
N LYS A 57 8.26 7.51 0.07
CA LYS A 57 7.52 7.92 1.28
C LYS A 57 7.95 7.19 2.52
N LEU A 58 8.31 5.92 2.41
CA LEU A 58 8.92 5.20 3.52
C LEU A 58 10.24 5.85 3.96
N ARG A 59 11.11 6.22 3.00
CA ARG A 59 12.38 6.87 3.31
C ARG A 59 12.19 8.26 3.89
N GLU A 60 11.30 9.07 3.31
CA GLU A 60 10.99 10.41 3.77
C GLU A 60 10.38 10.41 5.18
N THR A 61 9.49 9.44 5.46
CA THR A 61 8.75 9.40 6.74
C THR A 61 9.56 8.74 7.86
N LEU A 62 10.38 7.73 7.55
CA LEU A 62 11.01 6.85 8.56
C LEU A 62 12.54 6.80 8.50
N GLY A 63 13.15 7.31 7.42
CA GLY A 63 14.59 7.24 7.18
C GLY A 63 15.06 5.90 6.57
N ASP A 64 16.20 5.96 5.89
CA ASP A 64 16.76 4.85 5.09
C ASP A 64 17.01 3.57 5.87
N ALA A 65 17.49 3.69 7.11
CA ALA A 65 17.77 2.54 7.97
C ALA A 65 16.48 1.75 8.26
N VAL A 66 15.39 2.46 8.56
CA VAL A 66 14.10 1.84 8.87
C VAL A 66 13.51 1.18 7.62
N VAL A 67 13.64 1.80 6.45
CA VAL A 67 13.22 1.20 5.17
C VAL A 67 13.92 -0.13 4.91
N THR A 68 15.22 -0.20 5.17
CA THR A 68 16.00 -1.44 5.02
C THR A 68 15.50 -2.53 5.97
N VAL A 69 15.19 -2.18 7.22
CA VAL A 69 14.61 -3.10 8.21
C VAL A 69 13.24 -3.61 7.75
N ILE A 70 12.38 -2.73 7.22
CA ILE A 70 11.05 -3.10 6.73
C ILE A 70 11.16 -4.06 5.54
N LYS A 71 12.01 -3.75 4.55
CA LYS A 71 12.25 -4.63 3.39
C LYS A 71 12.69 -6.03 3.86
N ASN A 72 13.67 -6.09 4.75
CA ASN A 72 14.16 -7.35 5.31
C ASN A 72 13.08 -8.11 6.10
N TYR A 73 12.23 -7.39 6.84
CA TYR A 73 11.15 -8.01 7.61
C TYR A 73 10.04 -8.56 6.71
N LEU A 74 9.66 -7.82 5.66
CA LEU A 74 8.72 -8.26 4.64
C LEU A 74 9.19 -9.57 3.98
N GLU A 75 10.45 -9.61 3.56
CA GLU A 75 11.01 -10.79 2.91
C GLU A 75 11.08 -12.00 3.86
N LYS A 76 11.59 -11.80 5.08
CA LYS A 76 11.82 -12.90 6.03
C LYS A 76 10.57 -13.42 6.70
N LYS A 77 9.57 -12.57 6.96
CA LYS A 77 8.37 -12.95 7.72
C LYS A 77 7.14 -13.20 6.87
N PHE A 78 7.06 -12.56 5.72
CA PHE A 78 5.90 -12.65 4.84
C PHE A 78 6.24 -13.21 3.46
N SER A 79 7.52 -13.44 3.16
CA SER A 79 7.98 -13.84 1.82
C SER A 79 7.49 -12.87 0.74
N LEU A 80 7.44 -11.58 1.09
CA LEU A 80 7.03 -10.48 0.22
C LEU A 80 8.19 -9.50 0.03
N ARG A 81 8.39 -9.08 -1.21
CA ARG A 81 9.21 -7.93 -1.62
C ARG A 81 8.29 -6.75 -1.92
N LEU A 82 8.85 -5.54 -1.95
CA LEU A 82 8.08 -4.35 -2.35
C LEU A 82 7.40 -4.54 -3.71
N ARG A 83 8.08 -5.12 -4.70
CA ARG A 83 7.53 -5.35 -6.04
C ARG A 83 6.33 -6.32 -6.03
N ASP A 84 6.27 -7.22 -5.07
CA ASP A 84 5.16 -8.17 -4.95
C ASP A 84 3.85 -7.46 -4.54
N ALA A 85 3.91 -6.19 -4.12
CA ALA A 85 2.73 -5.36 -3.88
C ALA A 85 1.86 -5.14 -5.13
N ILE A 86 2.40 -5.33 -6.34
CA ILE A 86 1.63 -5.25 -7.58
C ILE A 86 0.82 -6.52 -7.81
N GLU A 87 1.45 -7.68 -7.58
CA GLU A 87 0.84 -8.99 -7.83
C GLU A 87 -0.08 -9.42 -6.69
N LYS A 88 0.25 -9.02 -5.46
CA LYS A 88 -0.42 -9.41 -4.22
C LYS A 88 -0.64 -8.19 -3.31
N PRO A 89 -1.34 -7.14 -3.78
CA PRO A 89 -1.51 -5.90 -3.03
C PRO A 89 -2.18 -6.13 -1.67
N GLU A 90 -3.10 -7.06 -1.59
CA GLU A 90 -3.77 -7.46 -0.36
C GLU A 90 -2.82 -7.98 0.72
N GLU A 91 -2.01 -8.98 0.36
CA GLU A 91 -1.05 -9.60 1.27
C GLU A 91 -0.01 -8.56 1.72
N PHE A 92 0.38 -7.67 0.81
CA PHE A 92 1.30 -6.58 1.10
C PHE A 92 0.75 -5.59 2.14
N PHE A 93 -0.46 -5.05 1.96
CA PHE A 93 -1.04 -4.11 2.94
C PHE A 93 -1.35 -4.79 4.28
N ILE A 94 -1.69 -6.09 4.27
CA ILE A 94 -1.80 -6.88 5.50
C ILE A 94 -0.45 -6.98 6.22
N ALA A 95 0.62 -7.25 5.50
CA ALA A 95 1.96 -7.34 6.07
C ALA A 95 2.41 -5.98 6.66
N LEU A 96 2.14 -4.88 5.97
CA LEU A 96 2.42 -3.54 6.50
C LEU A 96 1.59 -3.23 7.75
N GLU A 97 0.30 -3.60 7.79
CA GLU A 97 -0.52 -3.43 9.00
C GLU A 97 0.01 -4.26 10.17
N LYS A 98 0.58 -5.45 9.92
CA LYS A 98 1.23 -6.24 10.98
C LYS A 98 2.53 -5.60 11.48
N ILE A 99 3.24 -4.83 10.66
CA ILE A 99 4.48 -4.13 11.04
C ILE A 99 4.16 -2.86 11.83
N PHE A 100 3.24 -2.05 11.33
CA PHE A 100 3.00 -0.70 11.83
C PHE A 100 1.74 -0.57 12.70
N GLY A 101 0.96 -1.65 12.81
CA GLY A 101 -0.37 -1.59 13.39
C GLY A 101 -1.29 -0.63 12.62
N LYS A 102 -2.24 -0.04 13.33
CA LYS A 102 -3.22 0.89 12.75
C LYS A 102 -2.61 2.20 12.22
N ASN A 103 -1.36 2.50 12.58
CA ASN A 103 -0.67 3.71 12.13
C ASN A 103 -0.25 3.67 10.65
N ILE A 104 -0.31 2.48 10.03
CA ILE A 104 0.00 2.31 8.60
C ILE A 104 -0.85 3.20 7.69
N ARG A 105 -2.05 3.54 8.15
CA ARG A 105 -3.08 4.30 7.43
C ARG A 105 -2.58 5.66 6.94
N THR A 106 -1.80 6.36 7.77
CA THR A 106 -1.21 7.65 7.39
C THR A 106 -0.25 7.50 6.21
N LEU A 107 0.55 6.43 6.22
CA LEU A 107 1.48 6.13 5.13
C LEU A 107 0.74 5.71 3.85
N GLU A 108 -0.32 4.90 3.96
CA GLU A 108 -1.16 4.51 2.81
C GLU A 108 -1.74 5.73 2.10
N ARG A 109 -2.25 6.71 2.86
CA ARG A 109 -2.74 7.97 2.30
C ARG A 109 -1.64 8.76 1.59
N LEU A 110 -0.45 8.85 2.18
CA LEU A 110 0.69 9.54 1.57
C LEU A 110 1.12 8.87 0.25
N ILE A 111 1.12 7.53 0.22
CA ILE A 111 1.39 6.75 -0.99
C ILE A 111 0.32 7.02 -2.06
N LEU A 112 -0.97 7.00 -1.69
CA LEU A 112 -2.07 7.27 -2.62
C LEU A 112 -1.98 8.65 -3.24
N ASN A 113 -1.74 9.69 -2.43
CA ASN A 113 -1.60 11.05 -2.92
C ASN A 113 -0.44 11.17 -3.92
N GLU A 114 0.71 10.57 -3.63
CA GLU A 114 1.85 10.62 -4.55
C GLU A 114 1.57 9.88 -5.87
N ILE A 115 0.89 8.74 -5.82
CA ILE A 115 0.49 8.00 -7.01
C ILE A 115 -0.45 8.86 -7.88
N GLN A 116 -1.43 9.53 -7.27
CA GLN A 116 -2.37 10.41 -7.98
C GLN A 116 -1.65 11.59 -8.64
N GLU A 117 -0.70 12.23 -7.94
CA GLU A 117 0.11 13.33 -8.49
C GLU A 117 0.97 12.88 -9.68
N LYS A 118 1.58 11.69 -9.62
CA LYS A 118 2.52 11.22 -10.66
C LYS A 118 1.82 10.61 -11.88
N ILE A 119 0.64 10.05 -11.70
CA ILE A 119 -0.11 9.43 -12.80
C ILE A 119 -0.96 10.46 -13.55
N LYS A 120 -1.20 11.65 -12.97
CA LYS A 120 -2.18 12.64 -13.49
C LYS A 120 -3.54 11.96 -13.76
N ILE A 121 -4.07 11.31 -12.73
CA ILE A 121 -5.46 10.79 -12.74
C ILE A 121 -6.42 11.97 -12.54
#